data_AF-A0A9Q0P9B8-F1
#
_entry.id   AF-A0A9Q0P9B8-F1
#
_cell.length_a   1.000
_cell.length_b   1.000
_cell.length_c   1.000
_cell.angle_alpha   90.00
_cell.angle_beta   90.00
_cell.angle_gamma   90.00
#
_symmetry.space_group_name_H-M   'P 1'
#
loop_
_entity.id
_entity.type
_entity.pdbx_description
1 polymer ?
#
loop_
_entity_poly.entity_id
_entity_poly.type
_entity_poly.pdbx_seq_one_letter_code
_entity_poly.pdbx_strand_id
1 'polypeptide(L)'
;MEVDIAVFDEVWQKRAEEAKKVTLTSYVPNPEEATDDFNFEVNKYAPARNSTLNVGIGNDFGSTNSTNVDLLDDDDEFDQLANSTRRNLRQGKKKYLGPCKVTNPIDRCWRCRRNWAKNRKRLAKCALGFGRRTIGGMRGRIYVVTENSDDDVLNPKPGTLRHAVIQTEPLWIIFSKNMNIKLSKELIMTSHKTIDGRGHHIHISYGAGITIQFIQNVIIHGIRIHHIVATSGGSIRDSVEHFGIRTNSDGDGISIFGSSNIWIDHVSMSRCTDGLIDAIMGSTAITISNSHFTHHNDAILLGASDSFSGDELMQGLVQRMPRCRWGFFHVVNNDYTHWRMYAIGGSKHPTIISQGNRFIAPPELYLKQVTKRDYSPESEWKTWTWRSENDLLMNGAYFIESGQPRTERPHKKFMITAKPGTLATRMTLFAGALDCKPGRKC
;
A
#
# COMPACT_ATOMS: atom_id res chain seq x y z
N MET A 1 -18.26 -12.38 -5.32
CA MET A 1 -16.82 -12.67 -5.34
C MET A 1 -16.64 -13.78 -4.34
N GLU A 2 -16.54 -15.00 -4.88
CA GLU A 2 -16.30 -16.20 -4.09
C GLU A 2 -14.86 -16.17 -3.63
N VAL A 3 -14.64 -16.56 -2.39
CA VAL A 3 -13.31 -16.75 -1.86
C VAL A 3 -12.58 -17.76 -2.74
N ASP A 4 -11.28 -17.60 -2.98
CA ASP A 4 -10.48 -18.60 -3.72
C ASP A 4 -10.40 -19.99 -3.05
N ILE A 5 -11.24 -20.24 -2.05
CA ILE A 5 -11.45 -21.52 -1.38
C ILE A 5 -12.46 -22.34 -2.20
N ALA A 6 -11.99 -23.45 -2.78
CA ALA A 6 -12.90 -24.41 -3.42
C ALA A 6 -13.69 -25.23 -2.38
N VAL A 7 -13.12 -25.47 -1.20
CA VAL A 7 -13.74 -26.23 -0.11
C VAL A 7 -13.57 -25.50 1.22
N PHE A 8 -14.67 -24.98 1.78
CA PHE A 8 -14.68 -24.23 3.05
C PHE A 8 -14.76 -25.19 4.25
N ASP A 9 -13.65 -25.89 4.50
CA ASP A 9 -13.50 -26.89 5.56
C ASP A 9 -13.54 -26.32 6.99
N GLU A 10 -13.49 -27.21 8.00
CA GLU A 10 -13.53 -26.84 9.42
C GLU A 10 -12.39 -25.91 9.84
N VAL A 11 -11.20 -26.03 9.24
CA VAL A 11 -10.05 -25.17 9.55
C VAL A 11 -10.34 -23.75 9.07
N TRP A 12 -10.85 -23.60 7.85
CA TRP A 12 -11.24 -22.30 7.31
C TRP A 12 -12.42 -21.68 8.04
N GLN A 13 -13.43 -22.47 8.42
CA GLN A 13 -14.55 -22.01 9.24
C GLN A 13 -14.08 -21.45 10.58
N LYS A 14 -13.22 -22.20 11.29
CA LYS A 14 -12.65 -21.77 12.56
C LYS A 14 -11.80 -20.51 12.42
N ARG A 15 -10.93 -20.44 11.40
CA ARG A 15 -10.14 -19.23 11.12
C ARG A 15 -11.02 -18.02 10.85
N ALA A 16 -12.08 -18.18 10.06
CA ALA A 16 -13.02 -17.09 9.78
C ALA A 16 -13.73 -16.60 11.05
N GLU A 17 -14.15 -17.51 11.93
CA GLU A 17 -14.77 -17.16 13.21
C GLU A 17 -13.81 -16.41 14.14
N GLU A 18 -12.58 -16.90 14.27
CA GLU A 18 -11.52 -16.25 15.05
C GLU A 18 -11.18 -14.88 14.47
N ALA A 19 -11.02 -14.78 13.15
CA ALA A 19 -10.74 -13.52 12.47
C ALA A 19 -11.86 -12.50 12.68
N LYS A 20 -13.13 -12.91 12.66
CA LYS A 20 -14.27 -12.05 12.97
C LYS A 20 -14.20 -11.47 14.39
N LYS A 21 -13.78 -12.26 15.38
CA LYS A 21 -13.56 -11.78 16.77
C LYS A 21 -12.44 -10.74 16.81
N VAL A 22 -11.37 -10.95 16.03
CA VAL A 22 -10.27 -9.98 15.92
C VAL A 22 -10.72 -8.70 15.23
N THR A 23 -11.54 -8.77 14.18
CA THR A 23 -12.13 -7.59 13.50
C THR A 23 -12.87 -6.73 14.50
N LEU A 24 -13.75 -7.31 15.33
CA LEU A 24 -14.52 -6.56 16.33
C LEU A 24 -13.64 -5.87 17.38
N THR A 25 -12.52 -6.49 17.77
CA THR A 25 -11.59 -5.91 18.77
C THR A 25 -10.59 -4.92 18.17
N SER A 26 -10.36 -5.00 16.85
CA SER A 26 -9.45 -4.11 16.11
C SER A 26 -10.16 -2.88 15.58
N TYR A 27 -11.48 -2.96 15.39
CA TYR A 27 -12.33 -1.83 15.01
C TYR A 27 -12.20 -0.68 16.00
N VAL A 28 -12.10 0.54 15.48
CA VAL A 28 -12.05 1.79 16.24
C VAL A 28 -13.44 2.42 16.18
N PRO A 29 -14.25 2.40 17.26
CA PRO A 29 -15.62 2.89 17.22
C PRO A 29 -15.74 4.37 16.83
N ASN A 30 -14.73 5.17 17.18
CA ASN A 30 -14.60 6.57 16.81
C ASN A 30 -13.41 6.72 15.84
N PRO A 31 -13.60 6.50 14.53
CA PRO A 31 -12.50 6.50 13.55
C PRO A 31 -11.72 7.82 13.52
N GLU A 32 -12.35 8.94 13.90
CA GLU A 32 -11.74 10.25 14.00
C GLU A 32 -10.52 10.24 14.94
N GLU A 33 -10.57 9.50 16.07
CA GLU A 33 -9.44 9.36 17.00
C GLU A 33 -8.19 8.86 16.28
N ALA A 34 -8.34 7.84 15.41
CA ALA A 34 -7.22 7.30 14.66
C ALA A 34 -6.69 8.28 13.60
N THR A 35 -7.56 9.10 13.00
CA THR A 35 -7.16 10.13 12.04
C THR A 35 -6.45 11.31 12.70
N ASP A 36 -6.91 11.73 13.87
CA ASP A 36 -6.31 12.84 14.63
C ASP A 36 -4.98 12.45 15.24
N ASP A 37 -4.86 11.24 15.79
CA ASP A 37 -3.58 10.70 16.26
C ASP A 37 -2.55 10.66 15.11
N PHE A 38 -2.97 10.27 13.91
CA PHE A 38 -2.12 10.31 12.72
C PHE A 38 -1.69 11.75 12.40
N ASN A 39 -2.65 12.68 12.30
CA ASN A 39 -2.38 14.07 11.97
C ASN A 39 -1.51 14.76 13.04
N PHE A 40 -1.61 14.35 14.31
CA PHE A 40 -0.72 14.79 15.40
C PHE A 40 0.74 14.46 15.10
N GLU A 41 1.02 13.21 14.78
CA GLU A 41 2.36 12.74 14.48
C GLU A 41 2.92 13.41 13.22
N VAL A 42 2.08 13.63 12.21
CA VAL A 42 2.46 14.39 11.02
C VAL A 42 2.79 15.85 11.38
N ASN A 43 2.02 16.49 12.28
CA ASN A 43 2.25 17.89 12.62
C ASN A 43 3.50 18.13 13.45
N LYS A 44 3.86 17.22 14.36
CA LYS A 44 5.14 17.23 15.07
C LYS A 44 6.36 17.27 14.14
N TYR A 45 6.21 16.80 12.90
CA TYR A 45 7.28 16.72 11.91
C TYR A 45 7.47 18.02 11.09
N ALA A 46 6.81 19.13 11.41
CA ALA A 46 6.98 20.39 10.68
C ALA A 46 8.48 20.76 10.53
N PRO A 47 9.01 20.92 9.30
CA PRO A 47 10.32 21.53 9.14
C PRO A 47 10.30 22.93 9.74
N ALA A 48 11.37 23.31 10.46
CA ALA A 48 11.51 24.66 10.99
C ALA A 48 11.17 25.70 9.91
N ARG A 49 10.38 26.72 10.26
CA ARG A 49 9.88 27.79 9.38
C ARG A 49 10.96 28.60 8.65
N ASN A 50 12.26 28.32 8.85
CA ASN A 50 13.38 29.09 8.32
C ASN A 50 14.20 28.33 7.27
N SER A 51 13.55 27.88 6.19
CA SER A 51 14.28 27.65 4.94
C SER A 51 13.45 28.20 3.79
N THR A 52 13.57 29.51 3.60
CA THR A 52 13.34 30.17 2.31
C THR A 52 14.30 29.55 1.30
N LEU A 53 13.91 28.42 0.72
CA LEU A 53 14.43 28.03 -0.57
C LEU A 53 13.74 28.93 -1.59
N ASN A 54 14.45 29.97 -2.01
CA ASN A 54 14.14 30.70 -3.24
C ASN A 54 13.96 29.65 -4.35
N VAL A 55 12.70 29.37 -4.70
CA VAL A 55 12.38 28.76 -5.98
C VAL A 55 12.61 29.87 -7.00
N GLY A 56 13.86 30.00 -7.44
CA GLY A 56 14.21 30.87 -8.56
C GLY A 56 13.47 30.36 -9.79
N ILE A 57 12.52 31.16 -10.27
CA ILE A 57 11.97 31.05 -11.61
C ILE A 57 13.09 31.52 -12.54
N GLY A 58 13.95 30.60 -12.96
CA GLY A 58 14.97 30.85 -13.97
C GLY A 58 14.44 30.46 -15.34
N ASN A 59 13.95 31.45 -16.09
CA ASN A 59 13.94 31.38 -17.55
C ASN A 59 15.40 31.49 -17.99
N ASP A 60 15.97 30.45 -18.61
CA ASP A 60 17.12 30.68 -19.48
C ASP A 60 17.23 29.66 -20.62
N PHE A 61 17.27 30.22 -21.82
CA PHE A 61 17.51 29.59 -23.11
C PHE A 61 19.03 29.59 -23.32
N GLY A 62 19.68 28.43 -23.50
CA GLY A 62 21.14 28.42 -23.64
C GLY A 62 21.76 27.13 -24.16
N SER A 63 22.06 27.16 -25.44
CA SER A 63 22.90 26.31 -26.31
C SER A 63 24.16 25.61 -25.70
N THR A 64 24.30 24.32 -26.08
CA THR A 64 25.49 23.56 -26.56
C THR A 64 26.74 23.24 -25.72
N ASN A 65 27.03 21.93 -25.74
CA ASN A 65 28.28 21.21 -26.10
C ASN A 65 29.28 20.67 -25.06
N SER A 66 29.59 19.39 -25.30
CA SER A 66 30.82 18.61 -25.06
C SER A 66 31.01 17.94 -23.69
N THR A 67 30.74 16.61 -23.64
CA THR A 67 31.67 15.46 -23.71
C THR A 67 32.34 15.13 -22.38
N ASN A 68 31.91 14.02 -21.75
CA ASN A 68 32.81 12.91 -21.41
C ASN A 68 32.00 11.66 -21.00
N VAL A 69 32.54 10.54 -21.46
CA VAL A 69 32.05 9.16 -21.49
C VAL A 69 32.30 8.48 -20.13
N ASP A 70 31.69 7.30 -19.93
CA ASP A 70 31.90 6.25 -18.89
C ASP A 70 30.77 6.18 -17.83
N LEU A 71 30.04 5.08 -17.59
CA LEU A 71 30.02 3.69 -18.07
C LEU A 71 28.55 3.21 -18.04
N LEU A 72 28.16 2.42 -19.05
CA LEU A 72 26.84 1.82 -19.22
C LEU A 72 26.70 0.58 -18.33
N ASP A 73 25.61 0.50 -17.55
CA ASP A 73 25.01 -0.77 -17.14
C ASP A 73 23.74 -0.92 -18.01
N ASP A 74 23.87 -1.76 -19.03
CA ASP A 74 22.82 -2.13 -19.99
C ASP A 74 21.79 -3.04 -19.32
N ASP A 75 20.51 -2.68 -19.44
CA ASP A 75 19.35 -3.58 -19.38
C ASP A 75 18.13 -2.77 -19.86
N ASP A 76 17.96 -2.62 -21.18
CA ASP A 76 16.70 -2.23 -21.83
C ASP A 76 16.83 -2.45 -23.35
N GLU A 77 16.66 -3.70 -23.82
CA GLU A 77 16.44 -3.94 -25.25
C GLU A 77 15.40 -5.07 -25.47
N PHE A 78 14.12 -4.70 -25.44
CA PHE A 78 13.11 -5.24 -26.38
C PHE A 78 11.81 -4.42 -26.31
N ASP A 79 11.70 -3.36 -27.10
CA ASP A 79 10.41 -2.78 -27.52
C ASP A 79 10.63 -1.81 -28.69
N GLN A 80 10.75 -2.35 -29.90
CA GLN A 80 10.58 -1.56 -31.12
C GLN A 80 9.35 -2.08 -31.87
N LEU A 81 8.27 -1.30 -31.81
CA LEU A 81 7.42 -0.87 -32.94
C LEU A 81 6.10 -0.27 -32.42
N ALA A 82 6.15 0.96 -31.93
CA ALA A 82 5.00 1.87 -31.90
C ALA A 82 5.48 3.33 -31.79
N ASN A 83 5.62 3.99 -32.95
CA ASN A 83 5.85 5.42 -33.06
C ASN A 83 4.60 6.19 -32.58
N SER A 84 4.58 6.68 -31.33
CA SER A 84 4.09 8.03 -31.00
C SER A 84 4.44 8.39 -29.54
N THR A 85 5.15 9.51 -29.39
CA THR A 85 5.36 10.35 -28.19
C THR A 85 4.58 10.03 -26.90
N ARG A 86 5.00 9.02 -26.13
CA ARG A 86 4.71 8.89 -24.69
C ARG A 86 6.00 8.62 -23.91
N ARG A 87 6.76 9.69 -23.66
CA ARG A 87 7.98 9.65 -22.86
C ARG A 87 7.65 9.42 -21.38
N ASN A 88 7.73 8.15 -21.00
CA ASN A 88 8.25 7.54 -19.77
C ASN A 88 8.48 8.47 -18.55
N LEU A 89 7.78 8.13 -17.45
CA LEU A 89 7.73 8.74 -16.10
C LEU A 89 9.05 8.76 -15.30
N ARG A 90 10.21 8.71 -15.98
CA ARG A 90 11.53 9.02 -15.39
C ARG A 90 12.11 10.35 -15.85
N GLN A 91 11.56 11.01 -16.86
CA GLN A 91 12.06 12.33 -17.28
C GLN A 91 11.58 13.44 -16.33
N GLY A 92 12.36 13.70 -15.28
CA GLY A 92 12.28 14.96 -14.53
C GLY A 92 12.79 14.91 -13.08
N LYS A 93 12.77 13.76 -12.41
CA LYS A 93 13.32 13.62 -11.05
C LYS A 93 14.58 12.76 -11.10
N LYS A 94 15.76 13.40 -11.11
CA LYS A 94 17.05 12.74 -10.84
C LYS A 94 16.91 11.88 -9.58
N LYS A 95 17.46 10.65 -9.59
CA LYS A 95 17.58 9.81 -8.38
C LYS A 95 18.14 10.69 -7.27
N TYR A 96 17.50 10.73 -6.10
CA TYR A 96 17.97 11.56 -5.00
C TYR A 96 19.37 11.09 -4.58
N LEU A 97 20.40 11.91 -4.83
CA LEU A 97 21.80 11.62 -4.50
C LEU A 97 22.26 12.27 -3.18
N GLY A 98 21.35 13.00 -2.51
CA GLY A 98 21.66 13.69 -1.26
C GLY A 98 21.82 12.75 -0.06
N PRO A 99 22.21 13.28 1.11
CA PRO A 99 22.28 12.51 2.35
C PRO A 99 20.91 11.97 2.73
N CYS A 100 20.87 10.86 3.49
CA CYS A 100 19.60 10.29 3.93
C CYS A 100 18.68 11.34 4.56
N LYS A 101 17.44 11.38 4.07
CA LYS A 101 16.43 12.34 4.47
C LYS A 101 15.14 11.61 4.82
N VAL A 102 14.63 11.90 6.01
CA VAL A 102 13.28 11.54 6.42
C VAL A 102 12.33 12.62 5.92
N THR A 103 11.16 12.25 5.41
CA THR A 103 10.15 13.19 4.87
C THR A 103 8.75 13.06 5.47
N ASN A 104 8.51 12.07 6.32
CA ASN A 104 7.21 11.81 6.95
C ASN A 104 7.42 11.15 8.34
N PRO A 105 6.40 11.11 9.22
CA PRO A 105 6.56 10.60 10.58
C PRO A 105 6.83 9.09 10.67
N ILE A 106 6.30 8.27 9.75
CA ILE A 106 6.53 6.81 9.72
C ILE A 106 8.02 6.54 9.48
N ASP A 107 8.60 7.15 8.43
CA ASP A 107 10.03 7.04 8.12
C ASP A 107 10.87 7.56 9.27
N ARG A 108 10.47 8.64 9.94
CA ARG A 108 11.24 9.24 11.05
C ARG A 108 11.50 8.24 12.17
N CYS A 109 10.54 7.37 12.42
CA CYS A 109 10.62 6.41 13.50
C CYS A 109 11.76 5.40 13.29
N TRP A 110 12.10 5.00 12.07
CA TRP A 110 13.07 3.94 11.80
C TRP A 110 14.19 4.29 10.80
N ARG A 111 13.90 5.12 9.80
CA ARG A 111 14.79 5.47 8.70
C ARG A 111 15.89 6.44 9.14
N CYS A 112 16.91 6.57 8.32
CA CYS A 112 18.15 7.32 8.51
C CYS A 112 18.99 6.90 9.72
N ARG A 113 18.85 5.65 10.16
CA ARG A 113 19.63 5.04 11.24
C ARG A 113 20.61 4.02 10.68
N ARG A 114 21.92 4.22 10.84
CA ARG A 114 22.96 3.31 10.29
C ARG A 114 22.82 1.86 10.78
N ASN A 115 22.28 1.67 11.98
CA ASN A 115 22.09 0.38 12.61
C ASN A 115 20.70 -0.23 12.38
N TRP A 116 19.93 0.23 11.39
CA TRP A 116 18.60 -0.32 11.07
C TRP A 116 18.65 -1.85 10.86
N ALA A 117 19.72 -2.36 10.23
CA ALA A 117 19.89 -3.79 9.97
C ALA A 117 20.08 -4.63 11.24
N LYS A 118 20.68 -4.05 12.29
CA LYS A 118 20.79 -4.68 13.62
C LYS A 118 19.51 -4.53 14.45
N ASN A 119 18.66 -3.58 14.09
CA ASN A 119 17.42 -3.23 14.80
C ASN A 119 16.19 -3.32 13.88
N ARG A 120 16.14 -4.30 12.98
CA ARG A 120 15.11 -4.39 11.92
C ARG A 120 13.70 -4.26 12.47
N LYS A 121 13.44 -4.97 13.57
CA LYS A 121 12.16 -5.05 14.27
C LYS A 121 11.66 -3.74 14.86
N ARG A 122 12.51 -2.72 14.97
CA ARG A 122 12.10 -1.37 15.36
C ARG A 122 10.99 -0.84 14.45
N LEU A 123 11.01 -1.23 13.17
CA LEU A 123 10.00 -0.84 12.18
C LEU A 123 8.58 -1.11 12.68
N ALA A 124 8.32 -2.24 13.34
CA ALA A 124 6.98 -2.61 13.83
C ALA A 124 6.40 -1.68 14.91
N LYS A 125 7.15 -0.69 15.38
CA LYS A 125 6.67 0.35 16.31
C LYS A 125 6.35 1.67 15.60
N CYS A 126 6.41 1.70 14.27
CA CYS A 126 6.36 2.91 13.46
C CYS A 126 5.08 3.05 12.64
N ALA A 127 4.21 2.03 12.63
CA ALA A 127 2.91 2.10 11.98
C ALA A 127 2.06 3.21 12.62
N LEU A 128 1.37 3.99 11.80
CA LEU A 128 0.39 4.99 12.22
C LEU A 128 -0.95 4.73 11.52
N GLY A 129 -2.01 5.42 11.94
CA GLY A 129 -3.36 5.26 11.38
C GLY A 129 -4.11 4.04 11.95
N PHE A 130 -5.01 3.46 11.15
CA PHE A 130 -5.83 2.34 11.59
C PHE A 130 -4.99 1.07 11.87
N GLY A 131 -3.94 0.82 11.09
CA GLY A 131 -2.99 -0.27 11.31
C GLY A 131 -1.94 -0.04 12.41
N ARG A 132 -2.05 1.00 13.25
CA ARG A 132 -1.04 1.38 14.27
C ARG A 132 -0.71 0.29 15.30
N ARG A 133 -1.60 -0.69 15.49
CA ARG A 133 -1.40 -1.82 16.42
C ARG A 133 -0.67 -3.01 15.77
N THR A 134 -0.39 -2.94 14.47
CA THR A 134 0.24 -4.04 13.73
C THR A 134 1.70 -4.23 14.13
N ILE A 135 2.01 -5.36 14.75
CA ILE A 135 3.39 -5.70 15.17
C ILE A 135 4.08 -6.74 14.28
N GLY A 136 3.37 -7.35 13.34
CA GLY A 136 3.92 -8.39 12.47
C GLY A 136 4.57 -9.53 13.25
N GLY A 137 5.75 -9.95 12.78
CA GLY A 137 6.59 -10.95 13.42
C GLY A 137 7.57 -10.42 14.46
N MET A 138 7.35 -9.24 15.04
CA MET A 138 8.30 -8.59 15.97
C MET A 138 8.74 -9.50 17.13
N ARG A 139 7.82 -10.30 17.67
CA ARG A 139 8.06 -11.23 18.80
C ARG A 139 8.76 -12.53 18.38
N GLY A 140 8.87 -12.77 17.08
CA GLY A 140 9.44 -13.98 16.48
C GLY A 140 10.95 -13.98 16.38
N ARG A 141 11.56 -15.07 15.94
CA ARG A 141 12.97 -15.04 15.48
C ARG A 141 13.07 -14.46 14.08
N ILE A 142 14.29 -14.15 13.64
CA ILE A 142 14.55 -13.83 12.23
C ILE A 142 14.57 -15.15 11.43
N TYR A 143 13.84 -15.18 10.33
CA TYR A 143 13.92 -16.23 9.31
C TYR A 143 14.62 -15.65 8.08
N VAL A 144 15.61 -16.35 7.53
CA VAL A 144 16.34 -15.89 6.34
C VAL A 144 15.94 -16.77 5.16
N VAL A 145 15.26 -16.17 4.18
CA VAL A 145 15.02 -16.78 2.88
C VAL A 145 16.34 -16.82 2.13
N THR A 146 16.76 -18.00 1.71
CA THR A 146 18.06 -18.28 1.07
C THR A 146 17.93 -18.63 -0.41
N GLU A 147 16.74 -19.04 -0.84
CA GLU A 147 16.43 -19.40 -2.22
C GLU A 147 15.05 -18.86 -2.64
N ASN A 148 14.85 -18.78 -3.96
CA ASN A 148 13.69 -18.17 -4.60
C ASN A 148 12.78 -19.17 -5.32
N SER A 149 12.96 -20.48 -5.08
CA SER A 149 12.15 -21.54 -5.65
C SER A 149 10.75 -21.59 -5.02
N ASP A 150 9.77 -22.05 -5.79
CA ASP A 150 8.38 -22.28 -5.35
C ASP A 150 7.80 -23.54 -6.02
N ASP A 151 8.65 -24.56 -6.17
CA ASP A 151 8.41 -25.72 -7.03
C ASP A 151 7.45 -26.75 -6.38
N ASP A 152 7.37 -26.77 -5.05
CA ASP A 152 6.47 -27.63 -4.28
C ASP A 152 5.64 -26.78 -3.30
N VAL A 153 4.40 -26.52 -3.69
CA VAL A 153 3.44 -25.73 -2.89
C VAL A 153 2.83 -26.52 -1.74
N LEU A 154 2.99 -27.84 -1.74
CA LEU A 154 2.50 -28.74 -0.70
C LEU A 154 3.57 -29.09 0.33
N ASN A 155 4.85 -29.09 -0.03
CA ASN A 155 5.95 -29.35 0.90
C ASN A 155 7.09 -28.35 0.66
N PRO A 156 6.86 -27.06 0.94
CA PRO A 156 7.84 -26.03 0.67
C PRO A 156 9.11 -26.26 1.49
N LYS A 157 10.28 -26.13 0.85
CA LYS A 157 11.57 -26.41 1.49
C LYS A 157 11.95 -25.31 2.50
N PRO A 158 12.53 -25.64 3.66
CA PRO A 158 13.18 -24.65 4.52
C PRO A 158 14.21 -23.84 3.73
N GLY A 159 14.18 -22.52 3.86
CA GLY A 159 14.96 -21.57 3.06
C GLY A 159 14.13 -20.83 2.02
N THR A 160 12.93 -21.31 1.67
CA THR A 160 12.00 -20.64 0.74
C THR A 160 11.09 -19.64 1.45
N LEU A 161 10.52 -18.69 0.69
CA LEU A 161 9.52 -17.77 1.20
C LEU A 161 8.24 -18.50 1.62
N ARG A 162 7.76 -19.46 0.83
CA ARG A 162 6.55 -20.24 1.14
C ARG A 162 6.67 -20.99 2.45
N HIS A 163 7.79 -21.65 2.69
CA HIS A 163 8.03 -22.31 3.98
C HIS A 163 7.98 -21.29 5.12
N ALA A 164 8.62 -20.13 4.96
CA ALA A 164 8.70 -19.11 6.02
C ALA A 164 7.32 -18.59 6.44
N VAL A 165 6.42 -18.32 5.49
CA VAL A 165 5.15 -17.64 5.79
C VAL A 165 4.08 -18.56 6.40
N ILE A 166 4.21 -19.88 6.24
CA ILE A 166 3.24 -20.86 6.77
C ILE A 166 3.55 -21.34 8.20
N GLN A 167 4.72 -20.97 8.76
CA GLN A 167 5.13 -21.40 10.09
C GLN A 167 4.15 -20.89 11.17
N THR A 168 3.97 -21.64 12.25
CA THR A 168 3.02 -21.27 13.32
C THR A 168 3.56 -20.16 14.20
N GLU A 169 4.87 -20.12 14.44
CA GLU A 169 5.47 -19.08 15.25
C GLU A 169 5.47 -17.71 14.54
N PRO A 170 5.49 -16.61 15.29
CA PRO A 170 5.77 -15.30 14.71
C PRO A 170 7.16 -15.32 14.03
N LEU A 171 7.28 -14.70 12.86
CA LEU A 171 8.57 -14.63 12.13
C LEU A 171 8.82 -13.27 11.50
N TRP A 172 10.04 -12.78 11.69
CA TRP A 172 10.59 -11.65 10.93
C TRP A 172 11.40 -12.18 9.75
N ILE A 173 10.78 -12.24 8.59
CA ILE A 173 11.31 -12.85 7.37
C ILE A 173 12.16 -11.82 6.62
N ILE A 174 13.43 -12.14 6.40
CA ILE A 174 14.38 -11.36 5.60
C ILE A 174 14.97 -12.23 4.50
N PHE A 175 15.75 -11.62 3.61
CA PHE A 175 16.34 -12.29 2.45
C PHE A 175 17.87 -12.23 2.53
N SER A 176 18.55 -13.28 2.08
CA SER A 176 20.02 -13.37 2.09
C SER A 176 20.70 -12.68 0.91
N LYS A 177 19.96 -12.48 -0.18
CA LYS A 177 20.41 -11.89 -1.45
C LYS A 177 19.24 -11.25 -2.19
N ASN A 178 19.53 -10.56 -3.29
CA ASN A 178 18.50 -10.15 -4.24
C ASN A 178 17.80 -11.40 -4.80
N MET A 179 16.48 -11.33 -4.98
CA MET A 179 15.68 -12.47 -5.43
C MET A 179 14.55 -12.03 -6.34
N ASN A 180 14.37 -12.78 -7.43
CA ASN A 180 13.16 -12.78 -8.23
C ASN A 180 12.41 -14.06 -7.91
N ILE A 181 11.31 -13.94 -7.17
CA ILE A 181 10.49 -15.06 -6.71
C ILE A 181 9.27 -15.13 -7.64
N LYS A 182 9.15 -16.23 -8.38
CA LYS A 182 7.98 -16.54 -9.18
C LYS A 182 7.13 -17.54 -8.39
N LEU A 183 6.03 -17.07 -7.83
CA LEU A 183 5.09 -17.91 -7.12
C LEU A 183 4.31 -18.77 -8.12
N SER A 184 4.34 -20.09 -7.97
CA SER A 184 3.66 -21.02 -8.88
C SER A 184 2.15 -21.04 -8.66
N LYS A 185 1.73 -20.76 -7.42
CA LYS A 185 0.36 -20.61 -6.93
C LYS A 185 0.33 -19.49 -5.88
N GLU A 186 -0.84 -19.01 -5.52
CA GLU A 186 -0.97 -17.98 -4.48
C GLU A 186 -0.18 -18.31 -3.21
N LEU A 187 0.44 -17.28 -2.62
CA LEU A 187 1.21 -17.40 -1.39
C LEU A 187 0.30 -17.12 -0.19
N ILE A 188 -0.35 -18.16 0.31
CA ILE A 188 -1.16 -18.11 1.53
C ILE A 188 -0.23 -18.12 2.75
N MET A 189 -0.54 -17.31 3.76
CA MET A 189 0.28 -17.19 4.97
C MET A 189 -0.52 -17.28 6.26
N THR A 190 0.19 -17.47 7.38
CA THR A 190 -0.39 -17.44 8.73
C THR A 190 -0.16 -16.09 9.42
N SER A 191 -0.80 -15.90 10.58
CA SER A 191 -0.68 -14.69 11.40
C SER A 191 0.76 -14.40 11.89
N HIS A 192 0.99 -13.16 12.33
CA HIS A 192 2.23 -12.73 13.00
C HIS A 192 3.49 -12.82 12.13
N LYS A 193 3.39 -12.37 10.88
CA LYS A 193 4.50 -12.38 9.92
C LYS A 193 4.94 -10.96 9.57
N THR A 194 6.24 -10.81 9.36
CA THR A 194 6.79 -9.64 8.68
C THR A 194 7.63 -10.08 7.51
N ILE A 195 7.30 -9.65 6.29
CA ILE A 195 8.16 -9.77 5.11
C ILE A 195 8.92 -8.45 4.98
N ASP A 196 10.24 -8.48 5.21
CA ASP A 196 11.12 -7.30 5.22
C ASP A 196 12.19 -7.39 4.13
N GLY A 197 11.93 -6.71 3.02
CA GLY A 197 12.84 -6.65 1.85
C GLY A 197 14.09 -5.79 2.06
N ARG A 198 14.21 -5.02 3.17
CA ARG A 198 15.35 -4.10 3.33
C ARG A 198 16.68 -4.85 3.32
N GLY A 199 17.64 -4.33 2.56
CA GLY A 199 18.95 -4.94 2.36
C GLY A 199 19.11 -5.56 0.97
N HIS A 200 18.01 -5.92 0.31
CA HIS A 200 18.03 -6.66 -0.94
C HIS A 200 16.90 -6.21 -1.88
N HIS A 201 17.08 -6.47 -3.17
CA HIS A 201 16.05 -6.22 -4.19
C HIS A 201 15.23 -7.48 -4.35
N ILE A 202 14.05 -7.47 -3.73
CA ILE A 202 13.14 -8.61 -3.72
C ILE A 202 11.96 -8.29 -4.62
N HIS A 203 11.78 -9.14 -5.63
CA HIS A 203 10.70 -9.08 -6.60
C HIS A 203 9.84 -10.32 -6.45
N ILE A 204 8.53 -10.13 -6.37
CA ILE A 204 7.53 -11.18 -6.56
C ILE A 204 6.84 -10.89 -7.89
N SER A 205 7.00 -11.77 -8.87
CA SER A 205 6.64 -11.44 -10.24
C SER A 205 6.43 -12.63 -11.16
N TYR A 206 5.68 -12.42 -12.25
CA TYR A 206 5.46 -13.38 -13.35
C TYR A 206 4.81 -14.70 -12.91
N GLY A 207 4.12 -14.67 -11.77
CA GLY A 207 3.41 -15.78 -11.15
C GLY A 207 2.23 -15.25 -10.35
N ALA A 208 1.81 -16.02 -9.35
CA ALA A 208 0.68 -15.66 -8.49
C ALA A 208 1.01 -14.55 -7.46
N GLY A 209 -0.04 -14.03 -6.82
CA GLY A 209 0.02 -13.02 -5.77
C GLY A 209 0.16 -13.56 -4.34
N ILE A 210 0.05 -12.62 -3.38
CA ILE A 210 0.08 -12.89 -1.94
C ILE A 210 -1.35 -12.89 -1.38
N THR A 211 -1.69 -13.89 -0.57
CA THR A 211 -3.02 -14.02 0.06
C THR A 211 -2.91 -13.94 1.58
N ILE A 212 -3.50 -12.90 2.17
CA ILE A 212 -3.64 -12.65 3.62
C ILE A 212 -5.10 -12.92 3.98
N GLN A 213 -5.41 -14.13 4.42
CA GLN A 213 -6.79 -14.58 4.56
C GLN A 213 -7.12 -15.12 5.95
N PHE A 214 -8.11 -14.52 6.60
CA PHE A 214 -8.57 -14.85 7.95
C PHE A 214 -7.43 -14.89 8.98
N ILE A 215 -6.51 -13.93 8.88
CA ILE A 215 -5.33 -13.82 9.74
C ILE A 215 -5.18 -12.41 10.28
N GLN A 216 -4.20 -12.24 11.17
CA GLN A 216 -3.92 -10.95 11.78
C GLN A 216 -2.43 -10.68 11.94
N ASN A 217 -2.10 -9.40 12.17
CA ASN A 217 -0.75 -8.94 12.48
C ASN A 217 0.26 -9.30 11.39
N VAL A 218 0.08 -8.73 10.20
CA VAL A 218 0.99 -8.93 9.06
C VAL A 218 1.60 -7.60 8.64
N ILE A 219 2.92 -7.58 8.45
CA ILE A 219 3.65 -6.46 7.85
C ILE A 219 4.28 -6.92 6.55
N ILE A 220 4.00 -6.23 5.45
CA ILE A 220 4.74 -6.40 4.17
C ILE A 220 5.47 -5.10 3.90
N HIS A 221 6.80 -5.17 3.87
CA HIS A 221 7.65 -3.99 3.79
C HIS A 221 8.81 -4.12 2.80
N GLY A 222 8.96 -3.11 1.94
CA GLY A 222 10.20 -2.92 1.17
C GLY A 222 10.39 -3.89 0.00
N ILE A 223 9.33 -4.48 -0.53
CA ILE A 223 9.38 -5.43 -1.66
C ILE A 223 8.73 -4.87 -2.93
N ARG A 224 9.06 -5.47 -4.07
CA ARG A 224 8.49 -5.15 -5.39
C ARG A 224 7.54 -6.27 -5.82
N ILE A 225 6.33 -5.93 -6.26
CA ILE A 225 5.33 -6.91 -6.70
C ILE A 225 4.81 -6.46 -8.06
N HIS A 226 5.06 -7.23 -9.12
CA HIS A 226 4.68 -6.78 -10.47
C HIS A 226 4.52 -7.91 -11.47
N HIS A 227 3.79 -7.68 -12.56
CA HIS A 227 3.54 -8.71 -13.57
C HIS A 227 2.92 -9.95 -12.95
N ILE A 228 2.01 -9.74 -11.98
CA ILE A 228 1.26 -10.83 -11.36
C ILE A 228 0.18 -11.28 -12.32
N VAL A 229 0.02 -12.59 -12.42
CA VAL A 229 -0.91 -13.24 -13.35
C VAL A 229 -1.87 -14.14 -12.60
N ALA A 230 -3.06 -14.32 -13.15
CA ALA A 230 -3.96 -15.37 -12.71
C ALA A 230 -3.25 -16.74 -12.88
N THR A 231 -3.33 -17.57 -11.85
CA THR A 231 -2.76 -18.92 -11.85
C THR A 231 -3.85 -19.93 -11.52
N SER A 232 -3.70 -21.15 -12.02
CA SER A 232 -4.65 -22.21 -11.69
C SER A 232 -4.63 -22.49 -10.19
N GLY A 233 -5.75 -22.95 -9.64
CA GLY A 233 -5.83 -23.39 -8.25
C GLY A 233 -5.18 -24.75 -8.00
N GLY A 234 -5.73 -25.51 -7.06
CA GLY A 234 -5.27 -26.85 -6.70
C GLY A 234 -5.04 -26.99 -5.20
N SER A 235 -4.37 -28.07 -4.81
CA SER A 235 -4.04 -28.30 -3.40
C SER A 235 -2.85 -27.41 -3.01
N ILE A 236 -3.05 -26.51 -2.04
CA ILE A 236 -2.06 -25.53 -1.60
C ILE A 236 -1.93 -25.61 -0.08
N ARG A 237 -0.68 -25.67 0.41
CA ARG A 237 -0.40 -25.60 1.85
C ARG A 237 -0.50 -24.16 2.35
N ASP A 238 -1.33 -23.95 3.36
CA ASP A 238 -1.55 -22.66 4.01
C ASP A 238 -1.04 -22.61 5.47
N SER A 239 -0.79 -23.76 6.09
CA SER A 239 -0.09 -23.86 7.37
C SER A 239 0.75 -25.15 7.45
N VAL A 240 1.58 -25.27 8.49
CA VAL A 240 2.33 -26.52 8.73
C VAL A 240 1.42 -27.74 8.93
N GLU A 241 0.19 -27.54 9.40
CA GLU A 241 -0.78 -28.60 9.71
C GLU A 241 -1.91 -28.70 8.68
N HIS A 242 -1.99 -27.79 7.72
CA HIS A 242 -3.14 -27.68 6.83
C HIS A 242 -2.77 -27.35 5.38
N PHE A 243 -3.45 -28.02 4.46
CA PHE A 243 -3.51 -27.68 3.05
C PHE A 243 -4.95 -27.90 2.57
N GLY A 244 -5.40 -27.10 1.61
CA GLY A 244 -6.76 -27.16 1.08
C GLY A 244 -6.82 -27.00 -0.44
N ILE A 245 -7.98 -27.32 -1.03
CA ILE A 245 -8.22 -27.11 -2.47
C ILE A 245 -8.63 -25.66 -2.69
N ARG A 246 -7.92 -24.99 -3.60
CA ARG A 246 -8.10 -23.61 -4.00
C ARG A 246 -8.59 -23.51 -5.44
N THR A 247 -9.39 -22.50 -5.74
CA THR A 247 -9.78 -22.14 -7.12
C THR A 247 -8.69 -21.34 -7.80
N ASN A 248 -8.91 -20.92 -9.04
CA ASN A 248 -7.98 -20.07 -9.76
C ASN A 248 -7.86 -18.72 -9.07
N SER A 249 -6.63 -18.22 -8.92
CA SER A 249 -6.39 -16.89 -8.36
C SER A 249 -6.70 -15.81 -9.40
N ASP A 250 -7.29 -14.69 -8.97
CA ASP A 250 -7.66 -13.58 -9.86
C ASP A 250 -6.47 -12.84 -10.51
N GLY A 251 -5.29 -12.92 -9.89
CA GLY A 251 -4.08 -12.23 -10.38
C GLY A 251 -3.83 -10.88 -9.72
N ASP A 252 -4.36 -10.70 -8.52
CA ASP A 252 -4.05 -9.61 -7.60
C ASP A 252 -2.62 -9.64 -7.09
N GLY A 253 -2.02 -8.48 -6.83
CA GLY A 253 -0.72 -8.40 -6.15
C GLY A 253 -0.76 -8.89 -4.70
N ILE A 254 -1.64 -8.30 -3.89
CA ILE A 254 -1.88 -8.66 -2.48
C ILE A 254 -3.40 -8.66 -2.24
N SER A 255 -3.96 -9.81 -1.87
CA SER A 255 -5.36 -9.95 -1.48
C SER A 255 -5.48 -10.12 0.04
N ILE A 256 -6.26 -9.25 0.68
CA ILE A 256 -6.52 -9.20 2.12
C ILE A 256 -7.99 -9.54 2.36
N PHE A 257 -8.23 -10.69 2.96
CA PHE A 257 -9.56 -11.28 3.09
C PHE A 257 -9.89 -11.51 4.56
N GLY A 258 -10.94 -10.87 5.07
CA GLY A 258 -11.39 -11.00 6.46
C GLY A 258 -10.26 -10.91 7.49
N SER A 259 -9.30 -10.01 7.28
CA SER A 259 -8.06 -9.96 8.07
C SER A 259 -7.89 -8.62 8.77
N SER A 260 -7.17 -8.62 9.89
CA SER A 260 -7.08 -7.45 10.79
C SER A 260 -5.66 -7.11 11.22
N ASN A 261 -5.38 -5.83 11.48
CA ASN A 261 -4.05 -5.34 11.86
C ASN A 261 -3.02 -5.66 10.78
N ILE A 262 -3.17 -5.02 9.62
CA ILE A 262 -2.31 -5.21 8.45
C ILE A 262 -1.60 -3.90 8.13
N TRP A 263 -0.30 -4.00 7.84
CA TRP A 263 0.51 -2.86 7.44
C TRP A 263 1.33 -3.16 6.18
N ILE A 264 0.98 -2.48 5.10
CA ILE A 264 1.68 -2.55 3.82
C ILE A 264 2.48 -1.24 3.66
N ASP A 265 3.81 -1.34 3.67
CA ASP A 265 4.68 -0.15 3.75
C ASP A 265 5.84 -0.22 2.76
N HIS A 266 6.14 0.88 2.06
CA HIS A 266 7.28 0.91 1.13
C HIS A 266 7.26 -0.24 0.10
N VAL A 267 6.08 -0.64 -0.39
CA VAL A 267 6.01 -1.56 -1.52
C VAL A 267 6.00 -0.80 -2.83
N SER A 268 6.57 -1.40 -3.88
CA SER A 268 6.47 -0.90 -5.25
C SER A 268 5.68 -1.90 -6.07
N MET A 269 4.52 -1.49 -6.59
CA MET A 269 3.64 -2.39 -7.32
C MET A 269 3.21 -1.84 -8.68
N SER A 270 3.05 -2.73 -9.66
CA SER A 270 2.66 -2.35 -11.03
C SER A 270 2.26 -3.56 -11.86
N ARG A 271 1.40 -3.38 -12.86
CA ARG A 271 1.11 -4.39 -13.89
C ARG A 271 0.69 -5.75 -13.31
N CYS A 272 -0.20 -5.77 -12.33
CA CYS A 272 -0.89 -7.01 -11.98
C CYS A 272 -1.98 -7.29 -13.02
N THR A 273 -2.62 -8.46 -13.00
CA THR A 273 -3.69 -8.77 -13.96
C THR A 273 -5.01 -8.14 -13.52
N ASP A 274 -5.35 -8.27 -12.24
CA ASP A 274 -6.56 -7.67 -11.64
C ASP A 274 -6.19 -6.49 -10.73
N GLY A 275 -6.31 -6.57 -9.40
CA GLY A 275 -5.94 -5.51 -8.46
C GLY A 275 -4.44 -5.45 -8.11
N LEU A 276 -3.92 -4.31 -7.63
CA LEU A 276 -2.63 -4.34 -6.90
C LEU A 276 -2.85 -4.77 -5.46
N ILE A 277 -3.78 -4.14 -4.75
CA ILE A 277 -4.14 -4.48 -3.37
C ILE A 277 -5.64 -4.49 -3.21
N ASP A 278 -6.18 -5.64 -2.81
CA ASP A 278 -7.59 -5.83 -2.56
C ASP A 278 -7.80 -6.14 -1.07
N ALA A 279 -8.67 -5.39 -0.39
CA ALA A 279 -9.05 -5.65 0.99
C ALA A 279 -10.56 -5.76 1.13
N ILE A 280 -11.05 -6.94 1.51
CA ILE A 280 -12.48 -7.30 1.42
C ILE A 280 -12.92 -8.13 2.63
N MET A 281 -14.23 -8.39 2.72
CA MET A 281 -14.83 -9.38 3.61
C MET A 281 -14.63 -9.10 5.10
N GLY A 282 -14.84 -7.84 5.49
CA GLY A 282 -14.76 -7.36 6.88
C GLY A 282 -13.32 -7.14 7.35
N SER A 283 -12.38 -7.02 6.42
CA SER A 283 -10.99 -6.66 6.76
C SER A 283 -10.95 -5.26 7.38
N THR A 284 -10.16 -5.07 8.43
CA THR A 284 -10.12 -3.79 9.16
C THR A 284 -8.76 -3.52 9.82
N ALA A 285 -8.59 -2.33 10.40
CA ALA A 285 -7.34 -1.90 11.01
C ALA A 285 -6.14 -2.01 10.04
N ILE A 286 -6.30 -1.43 8.85
CA ILE A 286 -5.30 -1.49 7.77
C ILE A 286 -4.61 -0.13 7.60
N THR A 287 -3.29 -0.16 7.45
CA THR A 287 -2.52 1.01 6.95
C THR A 287 -1.75 0.61 5.69
N ILE A 288 -1.91 1.39 4.63
CA ILE A 288 -1.07 1.33 3.42
C ILE A 288 -0.27 2.64 3.38
N SER A 289 1.05 2.57 3.50
CA SER A 289 1.91 3.76 3.60
C SER A 289 3.15 3.69 2.72
N ASN A 290 3.69 4.86 2.39
CA ASN A 290 4.96 5.06 1.68
C ASN A 290 5.11 4.20 0.41
N SER A 291 4.03 3.84 -0.26
CA SER A 291 4.04 2.86 -1.35
C SER A 291 3.98 3.54 -2.72
N HIS A 292 4.50 2.86 -3.74
CA HIS A 292 4.59 3.39 -5.10
C HIS A 292 3.86 2.49 -6.09
N PHE A 293 2.70 2.96 -6.56
CA PHE A 293 1.88 2.28 -7.56
C PHE A 293 1.93 3.00 -8.89
N THR A 294 2.14 2.25 -9.97
CA THR A 294 2.21 2.77 -11.35
C THR A 294 1.75 1.73 -12.36
N HIS A 295 1.43 2.18 -13.58
CA HIS A 295 1.13 1.30 -14.73
C HIS A 295 0.07 0.23 -14.40
N HIS A 296 -1.04 0.67 -13.80
CA HIS A 296 -2.12 -0.21 -13.37
C HIS A 296 -3.43 0.59 -13.28
N ASN A 297 -4.56 -0.02 -13.63
CA ASN A 297 -5.86 0.64 -13.64
C ASN A 297 -6.56 0.51 -12.27
N ASP A 298 -6.60 -0.70 -11.73
CA ASP A 298 -7.30 -1.03 -10.47
C ASP A 298 -6.29 -1.11 -9.32
N ALA A 299 -5.86 0.07 -8.84
CA ALA A 299 -4.75 0.14 -7.90
C ALA A 299 -5.10 -0.42 -6.52
N ILE A 300 -6.19 0.02 -5.91
CA ILE A 300 -6.61 -0.44 -4.57
C ILE A 300 -8.13 -0.61 -4.54
N LEU A 301 -8.61 -1.81 -4.24
CA LEU A 301 -10.02 -2.07 -3.98
C LEU A 301 -10.26 -2.31 -2.49
N LEU A 302 -11.21 -1.59 -1.89
CA LEU A 302 -11.56 -1.70 -0.48
C LEU A 302 -13.05 -1.97 -0.34
N GLY A 303 -13.38 -3.23 -0.07
CA GLY A 303 -14.73 -3.80 -0.11
C GLY A 303 -15.11 -4.19 -1.54
N ALA A 304 -15.29 -5.48 -1.81
CA ALA A 304 -15.49 -6.01 -3.16
C ALA A 304 -16.95 -6.00 -3.63
N SER A 305 -17.89 -6.22 -2.70
CA SER A 305 -19.29 -6.47 -3.04
C SER A 305 -20.22 -5.37 -2.56
N ASP A 306 -21.12 -4.99 -3.47
CA ASP A 306 -22.23 -4.09 -3.22
C ASP A 306 -23.32 -4.70 -2.29
N SER A 307 -23.22 -5.98 -1.97
CA SER A 307 -24.17 -6.74 -1.14
C SER A 307 -23.61 -7.20 0.21
N PHE A 308 -22.33 -6.94 0.51
CA PHE A 308 -21.69 -7.43 1.73
C PHE A 308 -21.54 -6.32 2.77
N SER A 309 -22.58 -6.10 3.59
CA SER A 309 -22.57 -5.08 4.67
C SER A 309 -21.58 -5.38 5.80
N GLY A 310 -21.00 -6.58 5.86
CA GLY A 310 -19.89 -6.88 6.79
C GLY A 310 -18.66 -5.99 6.59
N ASP A 311 -18.54 -5.33 5.42
CA ASP A 311 -17.50 -4.34 5.13
C ASP A 311 -17.75 -2.97 5.80
N GLU A 312 -18.88 -2.72 6.47
CA GLU A 312 -19.10 -1.48 7.24
C GLU A 312 -18.07 -1.29 8.37
N LEU A 313 -17.55 -2.39 8.91
CA LEU A 313 -16.50 -2.38 9.92
C LEU A 313 -15.10 -2.15 9.32
N MET A 314 -14.98 -2.02 8.00
CA MET A 314 -13.71 -1.77 7.33
C MET A 314 -13.18 -0.38 7.68
N GLN A 315 -11.95 -0.34 8.19
CA GLN A 315 -11.25 0.89 8.50
C GLN A 315 -9.82 0.85 7.94
N GLY A 316 -9.53 1.81 7.06
CA GLY A 316 -8.26 1.85 6.33
C GLY A 316 -7.66 3.25 6.27
N LEU A 317 -6.34 3.34 6.48
CA LEU A 317 -5.55 4.50 6.06
C LEU A 317 -4.87 4.14 4.75
N VAL A 318 -5.15 4.90 3.71
CA VAL A 318 -4.78 4.51 2.36
C VAL A 318 -3.92 5.58 1.70
N GLN A 319 -2.93 5.09 0.95
CA GLN A 319 -2.16 5.90 0.03
C GLN A 319 -2.42 5.47 -1.41
N ARG A 320 -2.77 6.44 -2.27
CA ARG A 320 -3.04 6.29 -3.72
C ARG A 320 -4.34 5.53 -4.04
N MET A 321 -4.86 5.75 -5.24
CA MET A 321 -6.26 5.65 -5.66
C MET A 321 -7.04 4.46 -5.10
N PRO A 322 -7.88 4.63 -4.06
CA PRO A 322 -8.80 3.57 -3.70
C PRO A 322 -10.14 3.72 -4.40
N ARG A 323 -10.75 2.56 -4.68
CA ARG A 323 -12.18 2.40 -4.85
C ARG A 323 -12.75 1.78 -3.56
N CYS A 324 -13.58 2.52 -2.86
CA CYS A 324 -14.07 2.20 -1.53
C CYS A 324 -15.55 1.78 -1.53
N ARG A 325 -15.92 0.86 -0.63
CA ARG A 325 -17.31 0.54 -0.31
C ARG A 325 -17.51 0.43 1.20
N TRP A 326 -18.69 0.83 1.67
CA TRP A 326 -19.16 0.71 3.06
C TRP A 326 -18.35 1.51 4.11
N GLY A 327 -17.14 1.05 4.43
CA GLY A 327 -16.37 1.45 5.61
C GLY A 327 -15.82 2.88 5.63
N PHE A 328 -14.88 3.12 6.55
CA PHE A 328 -14.23 4.41 6.78
C PHE A 328 -12.79 4.44 6.23
N PHE A 329 -12.51 5.44 5.41
CA PHE A 329 -11.23 5.57 4.72
C PHE A 329 -10.61 6.95 4.92
N HIS A 330 -9.41 6.96 5.51
CA HIS A 330 -8.59 8.16 5.63
C HIS A 330 -7.54 8.20 4.51
N VAL A 331 -7.70 9.12 3.56
CA VAL A 331 -6.81 9.31 2.43
C VAL A 331 -6.00 10.57 2.67
N VAL A 332 -4.73 10.43 3.06
CA VAL A 332 -3.97 11.56 3.62
C VAL A 332 -2.54 11.69 3.07
N ASN A 333 -2.16 12.93 2.73
CA ASN A 333 -0.83 13.33 2.27
C ASN A 333 -0.26 12.52 1.09
N ASN A 334 -1.12 12.17 0.13
CA ASN A 334 -0.77 11.48 -1.10
C ASN A 334 -0.49 12.41 -2.27
N ASP A 335 0.33 11.95 -3.23
CA ASP A 335 0.63 12.66 -4.47
C ASP A 335 0.07 11.87 -5.67
N TYR A 336 -1.01 12.37 -6.26
CA TYR A 336 -1.74 11.78 -7.37
C TYR A 336 -1.43 12.50 -8.68
N THR A 337 -1.07 11.72 -9.69
CA THR A 337 -0.80 12.23 -11.04
C THR A 337 -1.28 11.21 -12.06
N HIS A 338 -1.68 11.68 -13.24
CA HIS A 338 -1.92 10.84 -14.43
C HIS A 338 -2.94 9.69 -14.23
N TRP A 339 -4.01 9.92 -13.47
CA TRP A 339 -5.11 8.95 -13.43
C TRP A 339 -5.79 8.83 -14.80
N ARG A 340 -6.40 7.68 -15.11
CA ARG A 340 -7.04 7.45 -16.41
C ARG A 340 -8.56 7.56 -16.41
N MET A 341 -9.16 7.62 -15.23
CA MET A 341 -10.62 7.73 -15.08
C MET A 341 -10.97 8.65 -13.90
N TYR A 342 -10.54 8.28 -12.70
CA TYR A 342 -10.69 9.05 -11.47
C TYR A 342 -9.54 8.73 -10.51
N ALA A 343 -9.38 9.50 -9.44
CA ALA A 343 -8.38 9.23 -8.42
C ALA A 343 -8.95 8.63 -7.13
N ILE A 344 -10.18 8.96 -6.74
CA ILE A 344 -10.86 8.38 -5.57
C ILE A 344 -12.26 7.95 -5.99
N GLY A 345 -12.60 6.69 -5.78
CA GLY A 345 -13.88 6.13 -6.20
C GLY A 345 -14.63 5.43 -5.08
N GLY A 346 -15.91 5.14 -5.31
CA GLY A 346 -16.66 4.30 -4.39
C GLY A 346 -18.13 4.12 -4.75
N SER A 347 -18.73 3.09 -4.14
CA SER A 347 -20.15 2.74 -4.20
C SER A 347 -20.60 2.25 -2.82
N LYS A 348 -21.92 2.23 -2.55
CA LYS A 348 -22.48 1.80 -1.26
C LYS A 348 -21.91 2.57 -0.05
N HIS A 349 -22.09 3.89 -0.08
CA HIS A 349 -21.94 4.80 1.07
C HIS A 349 -20.64 4.74 1.91
N PRO A 350 -19.44 4.60 1.30
CA PRO A 350 -18.20 4.71 2.07
C PRO A 350 -18.05 6.11 2.65
N THR A 351 -17.46 6.20 3.84
CA THR A 351 -16.98 7.48 4.38
C THR A 351 -15.54 7.70 3.93
N ILE A 352 -15.31 8.76 3.16
CA ILE A 352 -13.98 9.09 2.62
C ILE A 352 -13.56 10.47 3.11
N ILE A 353 -12.49 10.50 3.90
CA ILE A 353 -11.88 11.73 4.40
C ILE A 353 -10.55 11.94 3.66
N SER A 354 -10.56 12.82 2.65
CA SER A 354 -9.39 13.24 1.89
C SER A 354 -8.76 14.46 2.56
N GLN A 355 -7.52 14.35 3.03
CA GLN A 355 -6.83 15.47 3.67
C GLN A 355 -5.39 15.66 3.16
N GLY A 356 -5.05 16.89 2.80
CA GLY A 356 -3.65 17.25 2.53
C GLY A 356 -3.00 16.51 1.36
N ASN A 357 -3.80 15.98 0.44
CA ASN A 357 -3.33 15.31 -0.77
C ASN A 357 -3.02 16.33 -1.86
N ARG A 358 -2.29 15.90 -2.88
CA ARG A 358 -2.05 16.67 -4.10
C ARG A 358 -2.58 15.91 -5.29
N PHE A 359 -3.39 16.57 -6.09
CA PHE A 359 -4.00 16.00 -7.29
C PHE A 359 -3.62 16.85 -8.50
N ILE A 360 -2.85 16.28 -9.44
CA ILE A 360 -2.65 16.88 -10.75
C ILE A 360 -3.53 16.16 -11.76
N ALA A 361 -4.58 16.84 -12.22
CA ALA A 361 -5.43 16.25 -13.24
C ALA A 361 -4.65 16.00 -14.55
N PRO A 362 -4.99 14.93 -15.29
CA PRO A 362 -4.57 14.74 -16.68
C PRO A 362 -4.97 15.94 -17.56
N PRO A 363 -4.34 16.15 -18.72
CA PRO A 363 -4.68 17.25 -19.62
C PRO A 363 -6.14 17.17 -20.11
N GLU A 364 -6.69 15.97 -20.27
CA GLU A 364 -8.04 15.72 -20.78
C GLU A 364 -9.14 16.36 -19.91
N LEU A 365 -10.08 17.07 -20.53
CA LEU A 365 -11.13 17.83 -19.84
C LEU A 365 -12.12 16.95 -19.07
N TYR A 366 -12.35 15.71 -19.50
CA TYR A 366 -13.27 14.78 -18.84
C TYR A 366 -12.63 14.05 -17.65
N LEU A 367 -11.33 14.27 -17.38
CA LEU A 367 -10.59 13.63 -16.28
C LEU A 367 -10.28 14.60 -15.13
N LYS A 368 -10.96 15.75 -15.06
CA LYS A 368 -10.71 16.79 -14.04
C LYS A 368 -11.32 16.46 -12.68
N GLN A 369 -12.40 15.69 -12.65
CA GLN A 369 -13.00 15.29 -11.40
C GLN A 369 -12.15 14.24 -10.71
N VAL A 370 -11.71 14.53 -9.48
CA VAL A 370 -10.95 13.60 -8.63
C VAL A 370 -11.80 12.41 -8.22
N THR A 371 -13.09 12.65 -7.96
CA THR A 371 -14.03 11.71 -7.35
C THR A 371 -14.95 11.02 -8.34
N LYS A 372 -15.20 9.72 -8.17
CA LYS A 372 -16.21 8.96 -8.92
C LYS A 372 -17.13 8.18 -7.99
N ARG A 373 -18.42 8.53 -7.99
CA ARG A 373 -19.46 7.71 -7.36
C ARG A 373 -20.02 6.77 -8.40
N ASP A 374 -19.82 5.49 -8.21
CA ASP A 374 -20.20 4.46 -9.18
C ASP A 374 -21.55 3.86 -8.81
N TYR A 375 -22.37 3.59 -9.83
CA TYR A 375 -23.65 2.86 -9.75
C TYR A 375 -24.74 3.42 -8.81
N SER A 376 -24.60 4.66 -8.31
CA SER A 376 -25.62 5.32 -7.48
C SER A 376 -26.02 6.68 -8.07
N PRO A 377 -27.33 7.03 -8.09
CA PRO A 377 -27.78 8.35 -8.50
C PRO A 377 -27.39 9.43 -7.48
N GLU A 378 -27.38 10.70 -7.92
CA GLU A 378 -27.01 11.85 -7.08
C GLU A 378 -27.88 12.02 -5.84
N SER A 379 -29.17 11.67 -5.92
CA SER A 379 -30.08 11.66 -4.77
C SER A 379 -29.62 10.72 -3.65
N GLU A 380 -28.90 9.65 -3.98
CA GLU A 380 -28.37 8.68 -3.03
C GLU A 380 -27.00 9.12 -2.53
N TRP A 381 -26.03 9.30 -3.44
CA TRP A 381 -24.65 9.51 -3.02
C TRP A 381 -24.39 10.86 -2.36
N LYS A 382 -25.27 11.86 -2.55
CA LYS A 382 -25.19 13.13 -1.83
C LYS A 382 -25.25 12.98 -0.31
N THR A 383 -25.81 11.88 0.18
CA THR A 383 -25.86 11.57 1.62
C THR A 383 -24.55 11.01 2.16
N TRP A 384 -23.66 10.48 1.29
CA TRP A 384 -22.42 9.85 1.69
C TRP A 384 -21.37 10.88 2.10
N THR A 385 -20.66 10.64 3.19
CA THR A 385 -19.66 11.59 3.72
C THR A 385 -18.35 11.51 2.96
N TRP A 386 -18.18 12.37 1.96
CA TRP A 386 -16.93 12.51 1.20
C TRP A 386 -16.41 13.93 1.36
N ARG A 387 -15.25 14.06 2.00
CA ARG A 387 -14.66 15.35 2.39
C ARG A 387 -13.29 15.56 1.77
N SER A 388 -12.99 16.81 1.42
CA SER A 388 -11.69 17.26 0.95
C SER A 388 -11.22 18.45 1.80
N GLU A 389 -10.14 18.25 2.55
CA GLU A 389 -9.62 19.25 3.48
C GLU A 389 -8.13 19.54 3.20
N ASN A 390 -7.79 20.79 2.89
CA ASN A 390 -6.41 21.23 2.58
C ASN A 390 -5.73 20.45 1.43
N ASP A 391 -6.51 19.86 0.52
CA ASP A 391 -5.99 19.24 -0.69
C ASP A 391 -5.47 20.31 -1.68
N LEU A 392 -4.38 20.01 -2.38
CA LEU A 392 -3.84 20.82 -3.47
C LEU A 392 -4.36 20.27 -4.81
N LEU A 393 -5.28 20.99 -5.42
CA LEU A 393 -5.88 20.66 -6.70
C LEU A 393 -5.17 21.44 -7.83
N MET A 394 -4.63 20.73 -8.82
CA MET A 394 -3.84 21.30 -9.91
C MET A 394 -4.36 20.86 -11.28
N ASN A 395 -4.04 21.65 -12.31
CA ASN A 395 -4.44 21.41 -13.71
C ASN A 395 -5.95 21.27 -13.91
N GLY A 396 -6.75 22.05 -13.17
CA GLY A 396 -8.20 22.02 -13.21
C GLY A 396 -8.83 20.86 -12.42
N ALA A 397 -8.05 20.11 -11.63
CA ALA A 397 -8.61 19.10 -10.74
C ALA A 397 -9.66 19.71 -9.81
N TYR A 398 -10.74 18.98 -9.52
CA TYR A 398 -11.71 19.37 -8.51
C TYR A 398 -12.28 18.17 -7.79
N PHE A 399 -12.68 18.38 -6.53
CA PHE A 399 -13.31 17.38 -5.67
C PHE A 399 -14.74 17.81 -5.39
N ILE A 400 -15.72 16.99 -5.80
CA ILE A 400 -17.12 17.19 -5.38
C ILE A 400 -17.29 16.56 -4.01
N GLU A 401 -17.61 17.34 -2.99
CA GLU A 401 -17.91 16.85 -1.63
C GLU A 401 -19.38 16.42 -1.47
N SER A 402 -19.68 15.63 -0.45
CA SER A 402 -21.04 15.18 -0.11
C SER A 402 -21.20 14.85 1.37
N GLY A 403 -22.44 14.61 1.80
CA GLY A 403 -22.80 14.28 3.18
C GLY A 403 -22.93 15.49 4.08
N GLN A 404 -23.27 15.25 5.35
CA GLN A 404 -23.43 16.34 6.33
C GLN A 404 -22.08 16.97 6.67
N PRO A 405 -21.96 18.31 6.64
CA PRO A 405 -20.78 19.00 7.17
C PRO A 405 -20.55 18.58 8.62
N ARG A 406 -19.31 18.64 9.13
CA ARG A 406 -19.04 18.37 10.56
C ARG A 406 -19.93 19.28 11.43
N THR A 407 -21.06 18.78 11.91
CA THR A 407 -22.04 19.51 12.74
C THR A 407 -21.63 19.50 14.20
N GLU A 408 -20.93 18.46 14.64
CA GLU A 408 -20.26 18.44 15.93
C GLU A 408 -18.91 19.14 15.79
N ARG A 409 -18.72 20.22 16.56
CA ARG A 409 -17.37 20.73 16.80
C ARG A 409 -16.55 19.55 17.30
N PRO A 410 -15.49 19.12 16.59
CA PRO A 410 -14.64 18.07 17.10
C PRO A 410 -14.26 18.46 18.53
N HIS A 411 -14.33 17.54 19.49
CA HIS A 411 -13.78 17.82 20.82
C HIS A 411 -12.41 18.46 20.61
N LYS A 412 -12.10 19.59 21.27
CA LYS A 412 -10.86 20.37 21.02
C LYS A 412 -9.56 19.55 20.98
N LYS A 413 -9.58 18.32 21.51
CA LYS A 413 -8.52 17.31 21.47
C LYS A 413 -8.29 16.67 20.08
N PHE A 414 -9.26 16.73 19.18
CA PHE A 414 -9.39 16.04 17.88
C PHE A 414 -9.46 17.03 16.70
N MET A 415 -8.70 18.13 16.78
CA MET A 415 -8.67 19.20 15.78
C MET A 415 -7.32 19.28 15.05
N ILE A 416 -6.71 18.14 14.77
CA ILE A 416 -5.38 18.17 14.18
C ILE A 416 -5.51 18.05 12.68
N THR A 417 -5.23 19.16 11.99
CA THR A 417 -5.31 19.22 10.53
C THR A 417 -4.15 18.46 9.89
N ALA A 418 -4.41 17.67 8.86
CA ALA A 418 -3.34 17.09 8.06
C ALA A 418 -2.42 18.19 7.49
N LYS A 419 -1.19 17.84 7.11
CA LYS A 419 -0.30 18.79 6.42
C LYS A 419 -0.93 19.20 5.08
N PRO A 420 -0.74 20.45 4.62
CA PRO A 420 -1.33 20.89 3.36
C PRO A 420 -0.81 20.08 2.16
N GLY A 421 -1.64 19.95 1.13
CA GLY A 421 -1.32 19.27 -0.14
C GLY A 421 -0.05 19.75 -0.82
N THR A 422 0.37 20.99 -0.58
CA THR A 422 1.65 21.55 -1.05
C THR A 422 2.88 20.79 -0.54
N LEU A 423 2.77 20.04 0.57
CA LEU A 423 3.84 19.22 1.12
C LEU A 423 3.78 17.76 0.66
N ALA A 424 2.71 17.31 0.00
CA ALA A 424 2.53 15.91 -0.37
C ALA A 424 3.69 15.35 -1.21
N THR A 425 4.17 16.11 -2.21
CA THR A 425 5.32 15.71 -3.05
C THR A 425 6.61 15.54 -2.24
N ARG A 426 6.81 16.37 -1.20
CA ARG A 426 7.96 16.23 -0.30
C ARG A 426 7.80 15.01 0.59
N MET A 427 6.62 14.81 1.16
CA MET A 427 6.34 13.71 2.09
C MET A 427 6.47 12.34 1.42
N THR A 428 6.06 12.25 0.16
CA THR A 428 6.07 11.03 -0.67
C THR A 428 7.35 10.87 -1.51
N LEU A 429 8.37 11.72 -1.30
CA LEU A 429 9.61 11.73 -2.09
C LEU A 429 10.30 10.36 -2.21
N PHE A 430 10.17 9.53 -1.17
CA PHE A 430 10.81 8.22 -1.08
C PHE A 430 9.81 7.07 -1.07
N ALA A 431 8.63 7.26 -1.65
CA ALA A 431 7.63 6.21 -1.79
C ALA A 431 8.16 5.03 -2.63
N GLY A 432 7.76 3.81 -2.28
CA GLY A 432 8.18 2.56 -2.91
C GLY A 432 9.29 1.84 -2.15
N ALA A 433 9.70 0.69 -2.69
CA ALA A 433 10.76 -0.13 -2.13
C ALA A 433 12.10 0.61 -2.11
N LEU A 434 12.70 0.69 -0.93
CA LEU A 434 13.94 1.43 -0.68
C LEU A 434 15.19 0.60 -0.97
N ASP A 435 16.26 1.27 -1.43
CA ASP A 435 17.59 0.67 -1.62
C ASP A 435 18.41 0.71 -0.32
N CYS A 436 17.89 0.11 0.75
CA CYS A 436 18.58 0.07 2.05
C CYS A 436 19.83 -0.82 1.99
N LYS A 437 20.98 -0.33 2.48
CA LYS A 437 22.22 -1.12 2.60
C LYS A 437 22.64 -1.29 4.07
N PRO A 438 22.94 -2.51 4.56
CA PRO A 438 23.40 -2.71 5.93
C PRO A 438 24.62 -1.82 6.27
N GLY A 439 24.66 -1.27 7.49
CA GLY A 439 25.71 -0.34 7.95
C GLY A 439 25.58 1.09 7.40
N ARG A 440 24.69 1.33 6.43
CA ARG A 440 24.36 2.67 5.92
C ARG A 440 23.00 3.11 6.44
N LYS A 441 22.78 4.43 6.43
CA LYS A 441 21.44 4.98 6.61
C LYS A 441 20.61 4.55 5.40
N CYS A 442 19.57 3.76 5.61
CA CYS A 442 18.44 3.74 4.69
C CYS A 442 17.66 5.04 4.86
#